data_AF-A0A4P7R992-F1
#
_entry.id   AF-A0A4P7R992-F1
#
_cell.length_a   1.000
_cell.length_b   1.000
_cell.length_c   1.000
_cell.angle_alpha   90.00
_cell.angle_beta   90.00
_cell.angle_gamma   90.00
#
_symmetry.space_group_name_H-M   'P 1'
#
loop_
_entity.id
_entity.type
_entity.pdbx_description
1 polymer ?
#
loop_
_entity_poly.entity_id
_entity_poly.type
_entity_poly.pdbx_seq_one_letter_code
_entity_poly.pdbx_strand_id
1 'polypeptide(L)'
;MPLTATPAPPADRPLWDVFCRVIDNLGDIGVCWRFCKALASQGQSVRLWIDVPEALAWMAPGALEGRVPHVQVHHWTEPLPSGATEVAQPADVWVEAFGCDPAPEWVAWLTQRLVDGHAPPVWVNLEYMSAESYVERFHRLPSPIMSGPLNGQSKWFFYPGFTPATGGLLREAGLMAARAAFDAPAWLTQQGLPCDSGTRRVSLFCYEPPVLEAVLHEAALDPTPSQWFIAHGRAQAAVAQVVPDAPVHRLPPLPQTDFDRLLWACDFNCVRGEDSLVRALWAGQPFVWHLYPQHDNAHHAKLEAFLDWLQAPASWRQFHRHWNGIETPSGPVWPGWAVIDEWRGCALSARERLLAQPDLVTQLLEFVAKKR
;
A
#
# COMPACT_ATOMS: atom_id res chain seq x y z
N MET A 1 25.90 7.39 15.64
CA MET A 1 25.59 7.76 17.04
C MET A 1 25.29 6.47 17.80
N PRO A 2 25.73 6.30 19.05
CA PRO A 2 25.42 5.11 19.81
C PRO A 2 23.90 5.01 20.02
N LEU A 3 23.34 3.83 19.73
CA LEU A 3 21.93 3.52 19.92
C LEU A 3 21.59 3.67 21.41
N THR A 4 20.79 4.66 21.76
CA THR A 4 20.29 4.83 23.14
C THR A 4 19.37 3.66 23.49
N ALA A 5 19.70 2.95 24.57
CA ALA A 5 18.88 1.87 25.11
C ALA A 5 17.44 2.37 25.30
N THR A 6 16.51 1.69 24.63
CA THR A 6 15.11 2.12 24.57
C THR A 6 14.35 1.52 25.75
N PRO A 7 13.49 2.28 26.44
CA PRO A 7 12.69 1.74 27.53
C PRO A 7 11.79 0.61 27.01
N ALA A 8 11.79 -0.51 27.73
CA ALA A 8 10.96 -1.66 27.40
C ALA A 8 9.46 -1.26 27.36
N PRO A 9 8.68 -1.70 26.36
CA PRO A 9 7.23 -1.57 26.40
C PRO A 9 6.66 -2.18 27.69
N PRO A 10 5.57 -1.61 28.23
CA PRO A 10 4.89 -2.21 29.38
C PRO A 10 4.47 -3.65 29.05
N ALA A 11 4.52 -4.53 30.06
CA ALA A 11 4.42 -5.99 29.94
C ALA A 11 3.16 -6.55 29.22
N ASP A 12 2.14 -5.72 28.99
CA ASP A 12 0.87 -6.11 28.35
C ASP A 12 0.78 -5.81 26.85
N ARG A 13 1.84 -5.26 26.22
CA ARG A 13 1.83 -4.89 24.80
C ARG A 13 2.75 -5.79 23.97
N PRO A 14 2.21 -6.65 23.10
CA PRO A 14 3.05 -7.49 22.25
C PRO A 14 3.96 -6.66 21.36
N LEU A 15 5.21 -7.10 21.22
CA LEU A 15 6.22 -6.50 20.38
C LEU A 15 6.25 -7.20 19.01
N TRP A 16 6.22 -6.40 17.94
CA TRP A 16 6.22 -6.86 16.56
C TRP A 16 7.49 -6.40 15.85
N ASP A 17 8.23 -7.33 15.26
CA ASP A 17 9.25 -7.01 14.26
C ASP A 17 8.64 -7.14 12.87
N VAL A 18 8.64 -6.06 12.10
CA VAL A 18 8.20 -6.04 10.71
C VAL A 18 9.42 -5.82 9.82
N PHE A 19 9.72 -6.80 8.99
CA PHE A 19 10.84 -6.81 8.06
C PHE A 19 10.32 -6.42 6.67
N CYS A 20 10.90 -5.39 6.07
CA CYS A 20 10.52 -4.87 4.76
C CYS A 20 11.78 -4.63 3.91
N ARG A 21 11.91 -5.35 2.80
CA ARG A 21 12.83 -4.98 1.71
C ARG A 21 12.04 -4.36 0.58
N VAL A 22 12.54 -3.26 0.04
CA VAL A 22 11.82 -2.48 -0.96
C VAL A 22 12.13 -2.99 -2.35
N ILE A 23 11.12 -3.56 -3.01
CA ILE A 23 11.19 -4.04 -4.39
C ILE A 23 10.38 -3.11 -5.30
N ASP A 24 9.13 -2.77 -4.94
CA ASP A 24 8.26 -1.89 -5.74
C ASP A 24 8.30 -0.43 -5.25
N ASN A 25 9.44 0.25 -5.44
CA ASN A 25 9.62 1.69 -5.18
C ASN A 25 9.01 2.16 -3.84
N LEU A 26 7.88 2.86 -3.88
CA LEU A 26 7.19 3.41 -2.71
C LEU A 26 6.03 2.53 -2.23
N GLY A 27 5.68 1.49 -2.99
CA GLY A 27 4.56 0.57 -2.72
C GLY A 27 4.78 -0.19 -1.43
N ASP A 28 5.87 -0.97 -1.36
CA ASP A 28 6.20 -1.80 -0.19
C ASP A 28 6.36 -0.94 1.07
N ILE A 29 7.07 0.19 0.96
CA ILE A 29 7.25 1.17 2.05
C ILE A 29 5.91 1.68 2.55
N GLY A 30 5.03 2.09 1.63
CA GLY A 30 3.71 2.64 1.96
C GLY A 30 2.82 1.62 2.68
N VAL A 31 2.78 0.38 2.18
CA VAL A 31 2.01 -0.71 2.81
C VAL A 31 2.57 -1.03 4.19
N CYS A 32 3.88 -1.27 4.31
CA CYS A 32 4.52 -1.63 5.57
C CYS A 32 4.39 -0.52 6.62
N TRP A 33 4.58 0.74 6.23
CA TRP A 33 4.40 1.87 7.14
C TRP A 33 2.96 1.96 7.66
N ARG A 34 1.98 1.89 6.76
CA ARG A 34 0.56 1.94 7.14
C ARG A 34 0.17 0.77 8.04
N PHE A 35 0.67 -0.42 7.72
CA PHE A 35 0.52 -1.63 8.54
C PHE A 35 1.09 -1.44 9.95
N CYS A 36 2.32 -0.95 10.07
CA CYS A 36 2.95 -0.68 11.37
C CYS A 36 2.16 0.34 12.20
N LYS A 37 1.70 1.44 11.57
CA LYS A 37 0.84 2.42 12.24
C LYS A 37 -0.49 1.83 12.70
N ALA A 38 -1.09 0.96 11.90
CA ALA A 38 -2.36 0.34 12.23
C ALA A 38 -2.21 -0.70 13.37
N LEU A 39 -1.10 -1.43 13.43
CA LEU A 39 -0.75 -2.24 14.60
C LEU A 39 -0.59 -1.36 15.86
N ALA A 40 0.15 -0.26 15.76
CA ALA A 40 0.40 0.64 16.88
C ALA A 40 -0.89 1.29 17.42
N SER A 41 -1.84 1.66 16.55
CA SER A 41 -3.14 2.20 16.96
C SER A 41 -4.03 1.16 17.66
N GLN A 42 -3.76 -0.14 17.44
CA GLN A 42 -4.41 -1.27 18.11
C GLN A 42 -3.60 -1.76 19.34
N GLY A 43 -2.79 -0.89 19.93
CA GLY A 43 -2.10 -1.16 21.19
C GLY A 43 -0.84 -2.03 21.08
N GLN A 44 -0.36 -2.32 19.87
CA GLN A 44 0.89 -3.08 19.68
C GLN A 44 2.12 -2.16 19.76
N SER A 45 3.29 -2.74 20.05
CA SER A 45 4.58 -2.05 19.87
C SER A 45 5.26 -2.61 18.62
N VAL A 46 5.82 -1.76 17.77
CA VAL A 46 6.33 -2.17 16.46
C VAL A 46 7.76 -1.66 16.23
N ARG A 47 8.62 -2.53 15.74
CA ARG A 47 9.92 -2.20 15.14
C ARG A 47 9.86 -2.52 13.65
N LEU A 48 9.90 -1.49 12.82
CA LEU A 48 9.99 -1.61 11.37
C LEU A 48 11.47 -1.63 10.96
N TRP A 49 11.93 -2.76 10.42
CA TRP A 49 13.24 -2.94 9.81
C TRP A 49 13.09 -2.75 8.30
N ILE A 50 13.71 -1.69 7.76
CA ILE A 50 13.54 -1.30 6.36
C ILE A 50 14.87 -0.91 5.72
N ASP A 51 15.11 -1.36 4.49
CA ASP A 51 16.36 -1.16 3.76
C ASP A 51 16.51 0.24 3.15
N VAL A 52 15.39 0.87 2.76
CA VAL A 52 15.34 2.24 2.21
C VAL A 52 14.47 3.16 3.08
N PRO A 53 14.93 3.56 4.28
CA PRO A 53 14.14 4.35 5.22
C PRO A 53 13.88 5.79 4.76
N GLU A 54 14.64 6.32 3.81
CA GLU A 54 14.65 7.75 3.44
C GLU A 54 13.29 8.23 2.94
N ALA A 55 12.52 7.36 2.28
CA ALA A 55 11.18 7.70 1.82
C ALA A 55 10.22 8.04 2.98
N LEU A 56 10.46 7.50 4.18
CA LEU A 56 9.65 7.80 5.37
C LEU A 56 9.83 9.24 5.86
N ALA A 57 10.94 9.91 5.53
CA ALA A 57 11.19 11.29 5.96
C ALA A 57 10.07 12.26 5.52
N TRP A 58 9.53 12.05 4.31
CA TRP A 58 8.43 12.86 3.78
C TRP A 58 7.09 12.12 3.78
N MET A 59 7.07 10.79 3.59
CA MET A 59 5.84 9.99 3.59
C MET A 59 5.22 9.91 5.00
N ALA A 60 6.08 9.94 6.02
CA ALA A 60 5.73 9.79 7.42
C ALA A 60 6.55 10.74 8.30
N PRO A 61 6.32 12.07 8.23
CA PRO A 61 7.13 13.04 8.98
C PRO A 61 7.17 12.71 10.47
N GLY A 62 8.36 12.63 11.05
CA GLY A 62 8.56 12.22 12.45
C GLY A 62 8.87 10.73 12.66
N ALA A 63 8.71 9.87 11.65
CA ALA A 63 8.92 8.42 11.79
C ALA A 63 10.38 8.06 12.07
N LEU A 64 11.31 8.65 11.30
CA LEU A 64 12.75 8.41 11.47
C LEU A 64 13.30 9.02 12.76
N GLU A 65 12.64 10.05 13.28
CA GLU A 65 12.97 10.70 14.55
C GLU A 65 12.32 10.01 15.76
N GLY A 66 11.58 8.91 15.56
CA GLY A 66 10.90 8.20 16.65
C GLY A 66 9.75 8.98 17.29
N ARG A 67 9.18 9.95 16.58
CA ARG A 67 8.06 10.78 17.07
C ARG A 67 6.70 10.11 16.89
N VAL A 68 6.64 8.97 16.20
CA VAL A 68 5.42 8.19 16.05
C VAL A 68 5.29 7.24 17.23
N PRO A 69 4.27 7.40 18.08
CA PRO A 69 4.13 6.57 19.28
C PRO A 69 4.11 5.08 18.93
N HIS A 70 4.93 4.31 19.64
CA HIS A 70 4.97 2.85 19.57
C HIS A 70 5.43 2.25 18.23
N VAL A 71 5.94 3.06 17.31
CA VAL A 71 6.60 2.60 16.09
C VAL A 71 8.04 3.10 16.08
N GLN A 72 8.98 2.17 16.02
CA GLN A 72 10.40 2.45 15.87
C GLN A 72 10.83 2.04 14.47
N VAL A 73 11.63 2.86 13.81
CA VAL A 73 12.18 2.55 12.48
C VAL A 73 13.66 2.26 12.62
N HIS A 74 14.09 1.12 12.10
CA HIS A 74 15.47 0.69 12.05
C HIS A 74 15.91 0.52 10.60
N HIS A 75 17.09 1.04 10.28
CA HIS A 75 17.69 0.83 8.97
C HIS A 75 18.23 -0.59 8.88
N TRP A 76 17.68 -1.36 7.95
CA TRP A 76 18.16 -2.69 7.62
C TRP A 76 19.27 -2.58 6.56
N THR A 77 20.51 -2.63 7.00
CA THR A 77 21.69 -2.70 6.12
C THR A 77 22.17 -4.13 5.94
N GLU A 78 22.98 -4.39 4.91
CA GLU A 78 23.69 -5.66 4.73
C GLU A 78 25.20 -5.42 4.73
N PRO A 79 25.93 -5.80 5.80
CA PRO A 79 25.46 -6.45 7.05
C PRO A 79 24.68 -5.50 7.96
N LEU A 80 23.97 -6.04 8.96
CA LEU A 80 23.25 -5.22 9.95
C LEU A 80 24.22 -4.33 10.76
N PRO A 81 23.75 -3.18 11.27
CA PRO A 81 24.57 -2.34 12.14
C PRO A 81 25.01 -3.12 13.38
N SER A 82 26.26 -2.92 13.81
CA SER A 82 26.81 -3.60 14.99
C SER A 82 25.94 -3.36 16.24
N GLY A 83 25.62 -4.43 16.96
CA GLY A 83 24.76 -4.37 18.14
C GLY A 83 23.24 -4.32 17.86
N ALA A 84 22.81 -4.37 16.60
CA ALA A 84 21.38 -4.32 16.24
C ALA A 84 20.54 -5.44 16.89
N THR A 85 21.14 -6.62 17.13
CA THR A 85 20.49 -7.78 17.74
C THR A 85 20.82 -7.94 19.23
N GLU A 86 21.87 -7.30 19.73
CA GLU A 86 22.43 -7.53 21.08
C GLU A 86 21.63 -6.87 22.21
N VAL A 87 20.91 -5.78 21.90
CA VAL A 87 20.11 -5.00 22.87
C VAL A 87 18.61 -5.21 22.65
N ALA A 88 18.23 -6.04 21.68
CA ALA A 88 16.86 -6.17 21.24
C ALA A 88 16.06 -7.06 22.21
N GLN A 89 15.01 -6.49 22.81
CA GLN A 89 13.96 -7.30 23.42
C GLN A 89 13.38 -8.24 22.36
N PRO A 90 13.11 -9.51 22.69
CA PRO A 90 12.47 -10.44 21.78
C PRO A 90 11.08 -9.97 21.39
N ALA A 91 10.80 -9.99 20.09
CA ALA A 91 9.44 -9.77 19.61
C ALA A 91 8.59 -11.01 19.84
N ASP A 92 7.31 -10.78 20.09
CA ASP A 92 6.28 -11.81 20.16
C ASP A 92 5.86 -12.28 18.76
N VAL A 93 6.00 -11.41 17.77
CA VAL A 93 5.57 -11.65 16.39
C VAL A 93 6.64 -11.14 15.42
N TRP A 94 6.95 -11.98 14.44
CA TRP A 94 7.78 -11.62 13.30
C TRP A 94 6.89 -11.55 12.06
N VAL A 95 6.97 -10.44 11.34
CA VAL A 95 6.31 -10.26 10.05
C VAL A 95 7.38 -10.08 8.99
N GLU A 96 7.48 -11.07 8.12
CA GLU A 96 8.23 -10.99 6.88
C GLU A 96 7.29 -10.42 5.81
N ALA A 97 7.50 -9.18 5.40
CA ALA A 97 6.69 -8.58 4.35
C ALA A 97 7.24 -8.97 2.98
N PHE A 98 6.36 -9.50 2.13
CA PHE A 98 6.62 -9.77 0.71
C PHE A 98 7.75 -10.78 0.46
N GLY A 99 7.92 -11.75 1.36
CA GLY A 99 8.97 -12.78 1.23
C GLY A 99 10.39 -12.21 1.29
N CYS A 100 10.60 -11.11 2.01
CA CYS A 100 11.86 -10.37 2.00
C CYS A 100 13.04 -11.07 2.72
N ASP A 101 12.83 -12.24 3.34
CA ASP A 101 13.79 -12.99 4.16
C ASP A 101 14.54 -12.15 5.23
N PRO A 102 14.27 -12.34 6.54
CA PRO A 102 15.00 -11.65 7.59
C PRO A 102 16.53 -11.81 7.48
N ALA A 103 17.28 -10.79 7.92
CA ALA A 103 18.74 -10.79 7.81
C ALA A 103 19.37 -12.04 8.45
N PRO A 104 20.47 -12.59 7.91
CA PRO A 104 21.15 -13.74 8.49
C PRO A 104 21.48 -13.58 9.98
N GLU A 105 21.77 -12.36 10.42
CA GLU A 105 22.02 -12.01 11.82
C GLU A 105 20.77 -12.17 12.69
N TRP A 106 19.58 -11.83 12.18
CA TRP A 106 18.31 -12.09 12.86
C TRP A 106 18.01 -13.59 12.92
N VAL A 107 18.25 -14.32 11.82
CA VAL A 107 18.10 -15.77 11.76
C VAL A 107 19.00 -16.46 12.78
N ALA A 108 20.27 -16.05 12.86
CA ALA A 108 21.24 -16.57 13.83
C ALA A 108 20.82 -16.24 15.27
N TRP A 109 20.39 -15.01 15.53
CA TRP A 109 19.89 -14.58 16.83
C TRP A 109 18.68 -15.40 17.29
N LEU A 110 17.68 -15.62 16.42
CA LEU A 110 16.51 -16.42 16.76
C LEU A 110 16.89 -17.88 16.99
N THR A 111 17.79 -18.43 16.17
CA THR A 111 18.29 -19.80 16.32
C THR A 111 18.90 -20.00 17.71
N GLN A 112 19.78 -19.09 18.14
CA GLN A 112 20.40 -19.18 19.46
C GLN A 112 19.36 -19.13 20.58
N ARG A 113 18.34 -18.26 20.47
CA ARG A 113 17.29 -18.17 21.48
C ARG A 113 16.46 -19.44 21.62
N LEU A 114 16.18 -20.11 20.51
CA LEU A 114 15.47 -21.39 20.51
C LEU A 114 16.32 -22.49 21.16
N VAL A 115 17.63 -22.50 20.90
CA VAL A 115 18.59 -23.39 21.58
C VAL A 115 18.62 -23.12 23.09
N ASP A 116 18.51 -21.85 23.49
CA ASP A 116 18.44 -21.44 24.91
C ASP A 116 17.05 -21.72 25.56
N GLY A 117 16.12 -22.36 24.84
CA GLY A 117 14.83 -22.80 25.37
C GLY A 117 13.72 -21.76 25.37
N HIS A 118 13.89 -20.62 24.68
CA HIS A 118 12.82 -19.63 24.54
C HIS A 118 11.77 -20.06 23.52
N ALA A 119 10.53 -19.59 23.70
CA ALA A 119 9.46 -19.80 22.72
C ALA A 119 9.77 -19.06 21.40
N PRO A 120 9.43 -19.64 20.23
CA PRO A 120 9.51 -18.92 18.96
C PRO A 120 8.47 -17.81 18.88
N PRO A 121 8.75 -16.71 18.15
CA PRO A 121 7.71 -15.74 17.81
C PRO A 121 6.67 -16.38 16.89
N VAL A 122 5.46 -15.83 16.86
CA VAL A 122 4.54 -16.15 15.76
C VAL A 122 5.12 -15.54 14.49
N TRP A 123 5.52 -16.38 13.53
CA TRP A 123 6.12 -15.93 12.28
C TRP A 123 5.08 -15.87 11.18
N VAL A 124 4.77 -14.67 10.72
CA VAL A 124 3.83 -14.37 9.65
C VAL A 124 4.63 -13.98 8.40
N ASN A 125 4.26 -14.55 7.27
CA ASN A 125 4.66 -14.07 5.96
C ASN A 125 3.50 -13.24 5.38
N LEU A 126 3.62 -11.91 5.41
CA LEU A 126 2.63 -10.99 4.88
C LEU A 126 2.84 -10.86 3.38
N GLU A 127 1.91 -11.45 2.62
CA GLU A 127 2.01 -11.52 1.17
C GLU A 127 1.46 -10.26 0.50
N TYR A 128 1.75 -10.10 -0.80
CA TYR A 128 1.10 -9.07 -1.60
C TYR A 128 -0.42 -9.31 -1.68
N MET A 129 -1.19 -8.22 -1.69
CA MET A 129 -2.62 -8.26 -1.95
C MET A 129 -2.89 -8.83 -3.34
N SER A 130 -3.89 -9.73 -3.44
CA SER A 130 -4.42 -10.18 -4.74
C SER A 130 -5.92 -10.47 -4.66
N ALA A 131 -6.57 -10.42 -5.84
CA ALA A 131 -7.94 -10.86 -6.07
C ALA A 131 -8.01 -12.28 -6.67
N GLU A 132 -6.86 -12.90 -6.97
CA GLU A 132 -6.83 -14.21 -7.60
C GLU A 132 -7.28 -15.32 -6.64
N SER A 133 -8.12 -16.24 -7.11
CA SER A 133 -8.75 -17.28 -6.26
C SER A 133 -7.80 -18.14 -5.43
N TYR A 134 -6.52 -18.25 -5.81
CA TYR A 134 -5.56 -19.05 -5.03
C TYR A 134 -5.31 -18.43 -3.66
N VAL A 135 -5.37 -17.11 -3.49
CA VAL A 135 -5.02 -16.48 -2.21
C VAL A 135 -5.91 -16.92 -1.06
N GLU A 136 -7.19 -17.20 -1.33
CA GLU A 136 -8.13 -17.74 -0.35
C GLU A 136 -7.69 -19.13 0.15
N ARG A 137 -7.14 -19.95 -0.74
CA ARG A 137 -6.69 -21.32 -0.41
C ARG A 137 -5.40 -21.33 0.40
N PHE A 138 -4.54 -20.33 0.21
CA PHE A 138 -3.24 -20.25 0.90
C PHE A 138 -3.26 -19.35 2.14
N HIS A 139 -4.29 -18.50 2.31
CA HIS A 139 -4.43 -17.66 3.49
C HIS A 139 -4.48 -18.50 4.78
N ARG A 140 -3.64 -18.14 5.75
CA ARG A 140 -3.44 -18.82 7.06
C ARG A 140 -2.92 -20.25 6.98
N LEU A 141 -2.40 -20.68 5.83
CA LEU A 141 -1.71 -21.98 5.75
C LEU A 141 -0.32 -21.92 6.42
N PRO A 142 0.09 -22.99 7.12
CA PRO A 142 1.44 -23.11 7.62
C PRO A 142 2.42 -23.35 6.47
N SER A 143 3.59 -22.74 6.57
CA SER A 143 4.74 -22.91 5.70
C SER A 143 5.93 -23.37 6.54
N PRO A 144 6.08 -24.68 6.77
CA PRO A 144 7.15 -25.17 7.62
C PRO A 144 8.51 -25.04 6.93
N ILE A 145 9.51 -24.62 7.70
CA ILE A 145 10.90 -24.41 7.24
C ILE A 145 11.59 -25.78 7.23
N MET A 146 11.97 -26.24 6.03
CA MET A 146 12.50 -27.59 5.79
C MET A 146 14.03 -27.71 5.87
N SER A 147 14.74 -26.59 5.91
CA SER A 147 16.20 -26.55 5.86
C SER A 147 16.77 -25.32 6.57
N GLY A 148 18.07 -25.35 6.86
CA GLY A 148 18.77 -24.23 7.50
C GLY A 148 18.61 -24.16 9.02
N PRO A 149 19.11 -23.08 9.65
CA PRO A 149 19.20 -22.93 11.11
C PRO A 149 17.86 -23.00 11.85
N LEU A 150 16.77 -22.62 11.19
CA LEU A 150 15.41 -22.58 11.74
C LEU A 150 14.56 -23.77 11.27
N ASN A 151 15.19 -24.88 10.85
CA ASN A 151 14.48 -26.10 10.45
C ASN A 151 13.49 -26.56 11.54
N GLY A 152 12.27 -26.88 11.12
CA GLY A 152 11.17 -27.29 12.00
C GLY A 152 10.33 -26.12 12.54
N GLN A 153 10.77 -24.87 12.40
CA GLN A 153 9.92 -23.71 12.64
C GLN A 153 8.86 -23.58 11.52
N SER A 154 7.76 -22.88 11.79
CA SER A 154 6.71 -22.66 10.79
C SER A 154 6.39 -21.17 10.63
N LYS A 155 6.40 -20.72 9.37
CA LYS A 155 5.80 -19.43 9.00
C LYS A 155 4.30 -19.64 8.73
N TRP A 156 3.51 -18.58 8.77
CA TRP A 156 2.10 -18.60 8.38
C TRP A 156 1.87 -17.62 7.25
N PHE A 157 1.40 -18.10 6.10
CA PHE A 157 1.03 -17.22 5.00
C PHE A 157 -0.17 -16.36 5.38
N PHE A 158 -0.08 -15.06 5.17
CA PHE A 158 -1.18 -14.13 5.40
C PHE A 158 -1.39 -13.27 4.17
N TYR A 159 -2.30 -13.70 3.30
CA TYR A 159 -2.68 -12.97 2.08
C TYR A 159 -3.73 -11.89 2.37
N PRO A 160 -3.44 -10.60 2.14
CA PRO A 160 -4.46 -9.57 1.99
C PRO A 160 -5.32 -9.86 0.76
N GLY A 161 -6.57 -9.42 0.79
CA GLY A 161 -7.45 -9.57 -0.38
C GLY A 161 -8.85 -9.01 -0.16
N PHE A 162 -9.70 -9.27 -1.14
CA PHE A 162 -10.97 -8.55 -1.27
C PHE A 162 -12.22 -9.34 -0.85
N THR A 163 -12.04 -10.54 -0.32
CA THR A 163 -13.15 -11.42 0.07
C THR A 163 -13.06 -11.75 1.55
N PRO A 164 -14.16 -12.24 2.18
CA PRO A 164 -14.13 -12.68 3.57
C PRO A 164 -13.19 -13.88 3.85
N ALA A 165 -12.74 -14.60 2.81
CA ALA A 165 -11.84 -15.74 2.94
C ALA A 165 -10.35 -15.33 2.95
N THR A 166 -10.03 -14.07 2.69
CA THR A 166 -8.67 -13.53 2.77
C THR A 166 -8.47 -12.69 4.01
N GLY A 167 -7.24 -12.17 4.20
CA GLY A 167 -6.86 -11.33 5.32
C GLY A 167 -7.41 -9.91 5.30
N GLY A 168 -8.33 -9.58 4.39
CA GLY A 168 -8.86 -8.22 4.26
C GLY A 168 -7.84 -7.21 3.75
N LEU A 169 -8.13 -5.91 3.94
CA LEU A 169 -7.31 -4.79 3.47
C LEU A 169 -7.01 -3.82 4.61
N LEU A 170 -5.91 -3.08 4.49
CA LEU A 170 -5.56 -2.01 5.44
C LEU A 170 -6.60 -0.90 5.45
N ARG A 171 -7.23 -0.68 6.60
CA ARG A 171 -8.23 0.37 6.83
C ARG A 171 -8.11 0.88 8.26
N GLU A 172 -7.76 2.14 8.41
CA GLU A 172 -7.63 2.77 9.73
C GLU A 172 -8.99 2.93 10.41
N ALA A 173 -9.00 2.81 11.74
CA ALA A 173 -10.13 3.19 12.55
C ALA A 173 -10.50 4.67 12.30
N GLY A 174 -11.79 4.93 12.06
CA GLY A 174 -12.29 6.28 11.78
C GLY A 174 -12.02 6.80 10.36
N LEU A 175 -11.39 6.02 9.46
CA LEU A 175 -11.06 6.45 8.09
C LEU A 175 -12.30 6.99 7.34
N MET A 176 -13.42 6.25 7.40
CA MET A 176 -14.65 6.66 6.72
C MET A 176 -15.26 7.91 7.33
N ALA A 177 -15.16 8.10 8.65
CA ALA A 177 -15.63 9.31 9.32
C ALA A 177 -14.78 10.52 8.95
N ALA A 178 -13.45 10.38 8.95
CA ALA A 178 -12.51 11.42 8.55
C ALA A 178 -12.74 11.86 7.09
N ARG A 179 -12.99 10.89 6.22
CA ARG A 179 -13.28 11.12 4.81
C ARG A 179 -14.65 11.78 4.58
N ALA A 180 -15.68 11.40 5.35
CA ALA A 180 -16.99 12.05 5.27
C ALA A 180 -16.97 13.51 5.78
N ALA A 181 -16.11 13.82 6.75
CA ALA A 181 -15.93 15.16 7.31
C ALA A 181 -14.92 16.03 6.54
N PHE A 182 -14.32 15.51 5.47
CA PHE A 182 -13.25 16.19 4.74
C PHE A 182 -13.79 17.30 3.83
N ASP A 183 -13.27 18.52 4.02
CA ASP A 183 -13.53 19.67 3.16
C ASP A 183 -12.48 19.74 2.04
N ALA A 184 -12.83 19.20 0.87
CA ALA A 184 -11.93 19.15 -0.28
C ALA A 184 -11.55 20.55 -0.82
N PRO A 185 -12.49 21.50 -1.04
CA PRO A 185 -12.13 22.87 -1.42
C PRO A 185 -11.13 23.52 -0.47
N ALA A 186 -11.36 23.48 0.84
CA ALA A 186 -10.47 24.11 1.81
C ALA A 186 -9.06 23.49 1.79
N TRP A 187 -8.98 22.16 1.70
CA TRP A 187 -7.69 21.47 1.61
C TRP A 187 -6.95 21.82 0.31
N LEU A 188 -7.63 21.85 -0.84
CA LEU A 188 -7.01 22.23 -2.12
C LEU A 188 -6.46 23.65 -2.07
N THR A 189 -7.21 24.60 -1.51
CA THR A 189 -6.72 25.98 -1.31
C THR A 189 -5.47 26.01 -0.42
N GLN A 190 -5.43 25.22 0.65
CA GLN A 190 -4.26 25.10 1.52
C GLN A 190 -3.03 24.53 0.77
N GLN A 191 -3.23 23.62 -0.17
CA GLN A 191 -2.18 23.08 -1.04
C GLN A 191 -1.79 24.03 -2.18
N GLY A 192 -2.46 25.18 -2.33
CA GLY A 192 -2.24 26.10 -3.45
C GLY A 192 -2.75 25.55 -4.79
N LEU A 193 -3.73 24.64 -4.77
CA LEU A 193 -4.29 24.00 -5.96
C LEU A 193 -5.62 24.64 -6.36
N PRO A 194 -5.99 24.59 -7.67
CA PRO A 194 -7.30 25.04 -8.13
C PRO A 194 -8.43 24.27 -7.43
N CYS A 195 -9.44 25.02 -6.96
CA CYS A 195 -10.63 24.49 -6.30
C CYS A 195 -11.93 24.86 -7.03
N ASP A 196 -11.84 25.30 -8.30
CA ASP A 196 -12.99 25.75 -9.08
C ASP A 196 -13.98 24.61 -9.32
N SER A 197 -15.21 24.80 -8.84
CA SER A 197 -16.28 23.79 -8.91
C SER A 197 -16.73 23.45 -10.34
N GLY A 198 -16.34 24.25 -11.33
CA GLY A 198 -16.65 24.01 -12.75
C GLY A 198 -15.63 23.11 -13.47
N THR A 199 -14.58 22.66 -12.79
CA THR A 199 -13.54 21.80 -13.37
C THR A 199 -13.49 20.46 -12.65
N ARG A 200 -13.23 19.40 -13.40
CA ARG A 200 -12.98 18.07 -12.84
C ARG A 200 -11.54 17.96 -12.38
N ARG A 201 -11.27 17.10 -11.40
CA ARG A 201 -9.93 16.91 -10.84
C ARG A 201 -9.47 15.48 -11.02
N VAL A 202 -8.26 15.31 -11.53
CA VAL A 202 -7.62 14.01 -11.73
C VAL A 202 -6.33 13.95 -10.91
N SER A 203 -6.18 12.96 -10.02
CA SER A 203 -4.87 12.68 -9.42
C SER A 203 -4.09 11.73 -10.33
N LEU A 204 -2.83 12.05 -10.65
CA LEU A 204 -1.96 11.17 -11.44
C LEU A 204 -0.80 10.64 -10.59
N PHE A 205 -0.88 9.37 -10.20
CA PHE A 205 0.19 8.60 -9.56
C PHE A 205 0.39 7.26 -10.29
N CYS A 206 1.27 7.26 -11.29
CA CYS A 206 1.50 6.13 -12.21
C CYS A 206 3.00 5.82 -12.39
N TYR A 207 3.32 4.71 -13.06
CA TYR A 207 4.63 4.50 -13.70
C TYR A 207 4.64 5.28 -15.03
N GLU A 208 4.95 4.63 -16.15
CA GLU A 208 4.98 5.23 -17.49
C GLU A 208 3.94 4.55 -18.41
N PRO A 209 2.64 4.90 -18.30
CA PRO A 209 1.61 4.30 -19.15
C PRO A 209 1.89 4.57 -20.63
N PRO A 210 1.79 3.57 -21.53
CA PRO A 210 2.08 3.76 -22.95
C PRO A 210 1.13 4.73 -23.64
N VAL A 211 -0.07 4.90 -23.07
CA VAL A 211 -1.13 5.77 -23.61
C VAL A 211 -1.23 7.12 -22.90
N LEU A 212 -0.27 7.47 -22.03
CA LEU A 212 -0.35 8.68 -21.19
C LEU A 212 -0.50 9.96 -22.04
N GLU A 213 0.27 10.10 -23.13
CA GLU A 213 0.21 11.27 -24.01
C GLU A 213 -1.18 11.42 -24.64
N ALA A 214 -1.71 10.34 -25.23
CA ALA A 214 -3.03 10.34 -25.84
C ALA A 214 -4.13 10.66 -24.82
N VAL A 215 -4.04 10.12 -23.60
CA VAL A 215 -4.99 10.42 -22.52
C VAL A 215 -4.98 11.90 -22.15
N LEU A 216 -3.81 12.51 -21.99
CA LEU A 216 -3.71 13.94 -21.64
C LEU A 216 -4.19 14.85 -22.77
N HIS A 217 -3.90 14.49 -24.03
CA HIS A 217 -4.39 15.20 -25.22
C HIS A 217 -5.91 15.14 -25.33
N GLU A 218 -6.48 13.93 -25.31
CA GLU A 218 -7.92 13.73 -25.47
C GLU A 218 -8.72 14.28 -24.28
N ALA A 219 -8.19 14.20 -23.05
CA ALA A 219 -8.83 14.81 -21.88
C ALA A 219 -8.88 16.35 -21.96
N ALA A 220 -7.96 16.99 -22.67
CA ALA A 220 -8.00 18.43 -22.92
C ALA A 220 -9.08 18.84 -23.94
N LEU A 221 -9.51 17.90 -24.79
CA LEU A 221 -10.57 18.09 -25.78
C LEU A 221 -11.98 17.75 -25.24
N ASP A 222 -12.07 17.18 -24.03
CA ASP A 222 -13.35 16.86 -23.39
C ASP A 222 -14.15 18.15 -23.14
N PRO A 223 -15.47 18.18 -23.42
CA PRO A 223 -16.32 19.34 -23.14
C PRO A 223 -16.29 19.81 -21.68
N THR A 224 -15.97 18.90 -20.75
CA THR A 224 -15.79 19.22 -19.33
C THR A 224 -14.29 19.35 -19.01
N PRO A 225 -13.78 20.55 -18.70
CA PRO A 225 -12.36 20.76 -18.44
C PRO A 225 -11.90 20.04 -17.17
N SER A 226 -10.63 19.60 -17.17
CA SER A 226 -10.02 18.90 -16.04
C SER A 226 -8.68 19.49 -15.61
N GLN A 227 -8.42 19.46 -14.30
CA GLN A 227 -7.17 19.82 -13.64
C GLN A 227 -6.45 18.53 -13.23
N TRP A 228 -5.19 18.38 -13.63
CA TRP A 228 -4.40 17.17 -13.38
C TRP A 228 -3.35 17.41 -12.31
N PHE A 229 -3.48 16.74 -11.17
CA PHE A 229 -2.57 16.85 -10.03
C PHE A 229 -1.53 15.73 -10.08
N ILE A 230 -0.30 16.07 -10.45
CA ILE A 230 0.76 15.11 -10.77
C ILE A 230 1.60 14.84 -9.53
N ALA A 231 1.44 13.64 -8.96
CA ALA A 231 2.16 13.22 -7.77
C ALA A 231 3.68 13.19 -7.99
N HIS A 232 4.44 13.49 -6.94
CA HIS A 232 5.89 13.48 -6.96
C HIS A 232 6.48 12.12 -7.39
N GLY A 233 7.64 12.15 -8.06
CA GLY A 233 8.37 10.95 -8.48
C GLY A 233 8.06 10.53 -9.92
N ARG A 234 7.82 9.23 -10.15
CA ARG A 234 7.73 8.68 -11.52
C ARG A 234 6.58 9.27 -12.35
N ALA A 235 5.46 9.66 -11.75
CA ALA A 235 4.39 10.33 -12.49
C ALA A 235 4.85 11.67 -13.08
N GLN A 236 5.63 12.46 -12.32
CA GLN A 236 6.24 13.69 -12.85
C GLN A 236 7.29 13.43 -13.92
N ALA A 237 8.03 12.32 -13.82
CA ALA A 237 8.99 11.89 -14.83
C ALA A 237 8.28 11.46 -16.12
N ALA A 238 7.18 10.70 -16.01
CA ALA A 238 6.35 10.28 -17.14
C ALA A 238 5.73 11.48 -17.87
N VAL A 239 5.13 12.42 -17.12
CA VAL A 239 4.57 13.65 -17.70
C VAL A 239 5.64 14.56 -18.30
N ALA A 240 6.90 14.50 -17.84
CA ALA A 240 7.99 15.26 -18.44
C ALA A 240 8.42 14.74 -19.83
N GLN A 241 8.02 13.51 -20.21
CA GLN A 241 8.32 12.93 -21.53
C GLN A 241 7.27 13.26 -22.60
N VAL A 242 6.20 13.97 -22.23
CA VAL A 242 5.08 14.30 -23.12
C VAL A 242 4.78 15.80 -23.05
N VAL A 243 4.06 16.33 -24.03
CA VAL A 243 3.58 17.72 -24.01
C VAL A 243 2.12 17.71 -23.56
N PRO A 244 1.82 18.06 -22.29
CA PRO A 244 0.45 18.03 -21.80
C PRO A 244 -0.35 19.20 -22.37
N ASP A 245 -1.44 18.91 -23.07
CA ASP A 245 -2.42 19.92 -23.47
C ASP A 245 -3.40 20.28 -22.33
N ALA A 246 -3.56 19.36 -21.37
CA ALA A 246 -4.39 19.57 -20.18
C ALA A 246 -3.66 20.42 -19.11
N PRO A 247 -4.39 21.22 -18.31
CA PRO A 247 -3.83 21.90 -17.15
C PRO A 247 -3.22 20.92 -16.12
N VAL A 248 -1.89 20.95 -15.96
CA VAL A 248 -1.14 20.08 -15.04
C VAL A 248 -0.53 20.86 -13.87
N HIS A 249 -0.61 20.30 -12.66
CA HIS A 249 -0.07 20.86 -11.42
C HIS A 249 0.86 19.83 -10.77
N ARG A 250 2.16 20.12 -10.72
CA ARG A 250 3.15 19.22 -10.11
C ARG A 250 3.12 19.37 -8.60
N LEU A 251 2.79 18.29 -7.89
CA LEU A 251 2.72 18.27 -6.43
C LEU A 251 4.10 18.05 -5.79
N PRO A 252 4.37 18.62 -4.61
CA PRO A 252 5.50 18.19 -3.79
C PRO A 252 5.30 16.74 -3.31
N PRO A 253 6.32 16.09 -2.74
CA PRO A 253 6.12 14.87 -1.95
C PRO A 253 5.07 15.13 -0.86
N LEU A 254 4.06 14.27 -0.79
CA LEU A 254 2.97 14.37 0.20
C LEU A 254 3.16 13.34 1.31
N PRO A 255 2.89 13.69 2.57
CA PRO A 255 2.66 12.70 3.61
C PRO A 255 1.57 11.70 3.19
N GLN A 256 1.66 10.45 3.63
CA GLN A 256 0.73 9.39 3.25
C GLN A 256 -0.74 9.75 3.56
N THR A 257 -0.98 10.50 4.63
CA THR A 257 -2.31 11.00 5.00
C THR A 257 -2.83 12.11 4.09
N ASP A 258 -1.94 12.93 3.53
CA ASP A 258 -2.32 13.96 2.55
C ASP A 258 -2.50 13.37 1.15
N PHE A 259 -1.82 12.25 0.84
CA PHE A 259 -2.13 11.46 -0.35
C PHE A 259 -3.55 10.90 -0.29
N ASP A 260 -4.02 10.40 0.87
CA ASP A 260 -5.43 10.00 1.04
C ASP A 260 -6.39 11.16 0.74
N ARG A 261 -6.09 12.37 1.24
CA ARG A 261 -6.89 13.58 1.02
C ARG A 261 -6.89 14.03 -0.44
N LEU A 262 -5.77 13.89 -1.14
CA LEU A 262 -5.71 14.11 -2.60
C LEU A 262 -6.72 13.22 -3.32
N LEU A 263 -6.77 11.93 -3.00
CA LEU A 263 -7.70 10.98 -3.61
C LEU A 263 -9.16 11.32 -3.30
N TRP A 264 -9.45 11.84 -2.10
CA TRP A 264 -10.80 12.26 -1.71
C TRP A 264 -11.23 13.55 -2.43
N ALA A 265 -10.28 14.43 -2.73
CA ALA A 265 -10.52 15.70 -3.41
C ALA A 265 -10.66 15.58 -4.93
N CYS A 266 -10.27 14.45 -5.53
CA CYS A 266 -10.34 14.23 -6.98
C CYS A 266 -11.60 13.48 -7.41
N ASP A 267 -11.96 13.65 -8.67
CA ASP A 267 -13.11 13.02 -9.33
C ASP A 267 -12.71 11.71 -10.04
N PHE A 268 -11.45 11.60 -10.44
CA PHE A 268 -10.84 10.40 -10.99
C PHE A 268 -9.41 10.23 -10.47
N ASN A 269 -9.02 9.01 -10.09
CA ASN A 269 -7.71 8.75 -9.50
C ASN A 269 -6.91 7.74 -10.32
N CYS A 270 -5.83 8.15 -10.98
CA CYS A 270 -4.84 7.22 -11.51
C CYS A 270 -3.88 6.83 -10.39
N VAL A 271 -3.90 5.55 -10.01
CA VAL A 271 -3.14 4.98 -8.89
C VAL A 271 -2.27 3.82 -9.35
N ARG A 272 -1.33 3.38 -8.51
CA ARG A 272 -0.39 2.29 -8.84
C ARG A 272 0.03 1.47 -7.63
N GLY A 273 0.64 0.32 -7.88
CA GLY A 273 1.11 -0.56 -6.81
C GLY A 273 -0.04 -0.95 -5.87
N GLU A 274 0.27 -1.28 -4.62
CA GLU A 274 -0.73 -1.82 -3.69
C GLU A 274 -1.41 -0.76 -2.80
N ASP A 275 -0.64 0.03 -2.04
CA ASP A 275 -1.22 0.96 -1.05
C ASP A 275 -2.21 1.92 -1.74
N SER A 276 -1.78 2.61 -2.80
CA SER A 276 -2.61 3.63 -3.44
C SER A 276 -3.87 3.07 -4.13
N LEU A 277 -3.85 1.81 -4.58
CA LEU A 277 -5.07 1.13 -5.03
C LEU A 277 -6.06 0.96 -3.88
N VAL A 278 -5.60 0.43 -2.74
CA VAL A 278 -6.44 0.27 -1.55
C VAL A 278 -7.00 1.63 -1.10
N ARG A 279 -6.20 2.69 -1.19
CA ARG A 279 -6.65 4.05 -0.84
C ARG A 279 -7.70 4.60 -1.82
N ALA A 280 -7.57 4.32 -3.11
CA ALA A 280 -8.58 4.70 -4.11
C ALA A 280 -9.93 4.00 -3.86
N LEU A 281 -9.91 2.72 -3.49
CA LEU A 281 -11.13 1.99 -3.09
C LEU A 281 -11.81 2.66 -1.87
N TRP A 282 -11.02 3.08 -0.88
CA TRP A 282 -11.54 3.83 0.27
C TRP A 282 -12.02 5.24 -0.06
N ALA A 283 -11.41 5.90 -1.04
CA ALA A 283 -11.90 7.16 -1.61
C ALA A 283 -13.21 6.96 -2.37
N GLY A 284 -13.47 5.78 -2.92
CA GLY A 284 -14.68 5.41 -3.67
C GLY A 284 -15.07 6.42 -4.75
N GLN A 285 -14.05 6.97 -5.40
CA GLN A 285 -14.13 7.65 -6.67
C GLN A 285 -13.73 6.65 -7.76
N PRO A 286 -14.15 6.82 -9.01
CA PRO A 286 -13.57 6.11 -10.13
C PRO A 286 -12.03 6.23 -10.16
N PHE A 287 -11.34 5.19 -10.60
CA PHE A 287 -9.86 5.15 -10.61
C PHE A 287 -9.33 4.28 -11.75
N VAL A 288 -8.05 4.38 -12.08
CA VAL A 288 -7.35 3.37 -12.88
C VAL A 288 -6.15 2.85 -12.11
N TRP A 289 -6.00 1.53 -12.03
CA TRP A 289 -4.88 0.88 -11.39
C TRP A 289 -3.78 0.56 -12.41
N HIS A 290 -2.59 1.11 -12.19
CA HIS A 290 -1.39 0.78 -12.95
C HIS A 290 -0.53 -0.21 -12.15
N LEU A 291 -0.47 -1.45 -12.62
CA LEU A 291 0.35 -2.49 -12.00
C LEU A 291 1.83 -2.30 -12.34
N TYR A 292 2.71 -2.76 -11.47
CA TYR A 292 4.13 -2.83 -11.80
C TYR A 292 4.33 -3.89 -12.89
N PRO A 293 4.94 -3.56 -14.05
CA PRO A 293 5.17 -4.53 -15.10
C PRO A 293 6.04 -5.69 -14.60
N GLN A 294 5.56 -6.92 -14.83
CA GLN A 294 6.29 -8.15 -14.48
C GLN A 294 6.69 -8.90 -15.75
N HIS A 295 7.87 -9.53 -15.75
CA HIS A 295 8.50 -10.15 -16.92
C HIS A 295 7.65 -11.22 -17.63
N ASP A 296 6.76 -11.93 -16.92
CA ASP A 296 5.96 -13.03 -17.46
C ASP A 296 4.48 -12.67 -17.71
N ASN A 297 4.13 -11.38 -17.79
CA ASN A 297 2.74 -10.91 -17.90
C ASN A 297 1.82 -11.38 -16.74
N ALA A 298 2.36 -11.85 -15.63
CA ALA A 298 1.60 -12.26 -14.44
C ALA A 298 0.70 -11.13 -13.89
N HIS A 299 1.13 -9.87 -14.08
CA HIS A 299 0.35 -8.69 -13.77
C HIS A 299 -0.98 -8.61 -14.55
N HIS A 300 -1.11 -9.22 -15.74
CA HIS A 300 -2.38 -9.25 -16.48
C HIS A 300 -3.44 -10.08 -15.74
N ALA A 301 -3.09 -11.27 -15.26
CA ALA A 301 -4.00 -12.14 -14.53
C ALA A 301 -4.45 -11.49 -13.21
N LYS A 302 -3.51 -10.83 -12.52
CA LYS A 302 -3.80 -10.07 -11.30
C LYS A 302 -4.77 -8.92 -11.55
N LEU A 303 -4.61 -8.17 -12.64
CA LEU A 303 -5.54 -7.11 -13.04
C LEU A 303 -6.92 -7.67 -13.37
N GLU A 304 -7.03 -8.72 -14.19
CA GLU A 304 -8.34 -9.26 -14.58
C GLU A 304 -9.09 -9.84 -13.38
N ALA A 305 -8.41 -10.57 -12.49
CA ALA A 305 -9.01 -11.05 -11.24
C ALA A 305 -9.55 -9.90 -10.38
N PHE A 306 -8.81 -8.78 -10.32
CA PHE A 306 -9.26 -7.60 -9.62
C PHE A 306 -10.48 -6.96 -10.29
N LEU A 307 -10.49 -6.81 -11.62
CA LEU A 307 -11.60 -6.24 -12.37
C LEU A 307 -12.86 -7.12 -12.29
N ASP A 308 -12.69 -8.43 -12.20
CA ASP A 308 -13.76 -9.41 -11.95
C ASP A 308 -14.38 -9.20 -10.56
N TRP A 309 -13.56 -9.12 -9.52
CA TRP A 309 -14.04 -8.82 -8.16
C TRP A 309 -14.71 -7.44 -8.07
N LEU A 310 -14.12 -6.44 -8.74
CA LEU A 310 -14.65 -5.08 -8.80
C LEU A 310 -16.04 -5.06 -9.44
N GLN A 311 -16.32 -6.03 -10.32
CA GLN A 311 -17.46 -6.05 -11.24
C GLN A 311 -17.40 -4.87 -12.20
N ALA A 312 -16.19 -4.60 -12.72
CA ALA A 312 -15.93 -3.47 -13.58
C ALA A 312 -16.74 -3.57 -14.88
N PRO A 313 -17.46 -2.50 -15.30
CA PRO A 313 -18.13 -2.45 -16.59
C PRO A 313 -17.11 -2.48 -17.74
N ALA A 314 -17.56 -2.87 -18.94
CA ALA A 314 -16.70 -3.10 -20.09
C ALA A 314 -15.80 -1.91 -20.44
N SER A 315 -16.34 -0.69 -20.39
CA SER A 315 -15.58 0.55 -20.64
C SER A 315 -14.44 0.75 -19.63
N TRP A 316 -14.67 0.41 -18.36
CA TRP A 316 -13.68 0.58 -17.31
C TRP A 316 -12.58 -0.46 -17.42
N ARG A 317 -12.92 -1.70 -17.81
CA ARG A 317 -11.96 -2.75 -18.13
C ARG A 317 -11.08 -2.37 -19.31
N GLN A 318 -11.69 -1.90 -20.40
CA GLN A 318 -10.97 -1.48 -21.60
C GLN A 318 -9.96 -0.37 -21.26
N PHE A 319 -10.39 0.64 -20.49
CA PHE A 319 -9.47 1.70 -20.07
C PHE A 319 -8.30 1.17 -19.23
N HIS A 320 -8.55 0.26 -18.28
CA HIS A 320 -7.49 -0.39 -17.51
C HIS A 320 -6.49 -1.16 -18.39
N ARG A 321 -6.97 -1.90 -19.40
CA ARG A 321 -6.12 -2.67 -20.30
C ARG A 321 -5.26 -1.77 -21.18
N HIS A 322 -5.83 -0.71 -21.74
CA HIS A 322 -5.06 0.31 -22.48
C HIS A 322 -4.02 0.99 -21.58
N TRP A 323 -4.42 1.37 -20.36
CA TRP A 323 -3.54 2.05 -19.40
C TRP A 323 -2.35 1.19 -18.96
N ASN A 324 -2.54 -0.12 -18.83
CA ASN A 324 -1.48 -1.08 -18.48
C ASN A 324 -0.76 -1.64 -19.72
N GLY A 325 -1.07 -1.18 -20.94
CA GLY A 325 -0.42 -1.67 -22.17
C GLY A 325 -0.75 -3.11 -22.55
N ILE A 326 -1.84 -3.67 -22.02
CA ILE A 326 -2.30 -5.04 -22.30
C ILE A 326 -2.95 -5.12 -23.68
N GLU A 327 -3.69 -4.09 -24.04
CA GLU A 327 -4.36 -3.96 -25.34
C GLU A 327 -3.94 -2.64 -25.99
N THR A 328 -3.68 -2.68 -27.30
CA THR A 328 -3.40 -1.49 -28.10
C THR A 328 -4.71 -0.81 -28.49
N PRO A 329 -4.92 0.48 -28.19
CA PRO A 329 -6.13 1.19 -28.58
C PRO A 329 -6.28 1.25 -30.11
N SER A 330 -7.50 1.04 -30.60
CA SER A 330 -7.87 1.22 -32.03
C SER A 330 -8.66 2.52 -32.28
N GLY A 331 -8.84 3.35 -31.25
CA GLY A 331 -9.66 4.56 -31.26
C GLY A 331 -9.33 5.45 -30.05
N PRO A 332 -10.25 6.34 -29.64
CA PRO A 332 -10.06 7.20 -28.47
C PRO A 332 -9.70 6.40 -27.22
N VAL A 333 -8.70 6.87 -26.48
CA VAL A 333 -8.23 6.23 -25.25
C VAL A 333 -8.92 6.82 -24.03
N TRP A 334 -9.14 8.13 -24.01
CA TRP A 334 -9.84 8.79 -22.92
C TRP A 334 -11.33 8.43 -22.97
N PRO A 335 -11.90 7.85 -21.89
CA PRO A 335 -13.29 7.42 -21.85
C PRO A 335 -14.29 8.59 -21.88
N GLY A 336 -13.87 9.80 -21.51
CA GLY A 336 -14.75 10.94 -21.32
C GLY A 336 -15.44 10.98 -19.95
N TRP A 337 -15.76 12.17 -19.45
CA TRP A 337 -16.34 12.33 -18.10
C TRP A 337 -17.70 11.66 -17.92
N ALA A 338 -18.54 11.64 -18.96
CA ALA A 338 -19.84 10.96 -18.91
C ALA A 338 -19.67 9.46 -18.59
N VAL A 339 -18.71 8.79 -19.22
CA VAL A 339 -18.42 7.38 -18.99
C VAL A 339 -17.76 7.16 -17.63
N ILE A 340 -16.83 8.04 -17.23
CA ILE A 340 -16.18 7.95 -15.90
C ILE A 340 -17.21 8.07 -14.77
N ASP A 341 -18.19 8.97 -14.89
CA ASP A 341 -19.22 9.14 -13.86
C ASP A 341 -20.08 7.87 -13.68
N GLU A 342 -20.32 7.09 -14.74
CA GLU A 342 -21.02 5.80 -14.66
C GLU A 342 -20.27 4.78 -13.79
N TRP A 343 -18.93 4.86 -13.70
CA TRP A 343 -18.10 3.94 -12.92
C TRP A 343 -18.25 4.15 -11.41
N ARG A 344 -18.73 5.32 -10.99
CA ARG A 344 -18.84 5.70 -9.57
C ARG A 344 -19.71 4.72 -8.80
N GLY A 345 -20.83 4.28 -9.37
CA GLY A 345 -21.70 3.29 -8.72
C GLY A 345 -20.99 1.97 -8.42
N CYS A 346 -20.20 1.48 -9.37
CA CYS A 346 -19.37 0.28 -9.20
C CYS A 346 -18.30 0.47 -8.11
N ALA A 347 -17.59 1.60 -8.12
CA ALA A 347 -16.58 1.92 -7.09
C ALA A 347 -17.18 2.01 -5.67
N LEU A 348 -18.35 2.64 -5.52
CA LEU A 348 -19.05 2.74 -4.25
C LEU A 348 -19.53 1.37 -3.75
N SER A 349 -20.11 0.55 -4.63
CA SER A 349 -20.55 -0.80 -4.27
C SER A 349 -19.37 -1.69 -3.84
N ALA A 350 -18.23 -1.59 -4.52
CA ALA A 350 -17.02 -2.30 -4.12
C ALA A 350 -16.53 -1.87 -2.74
N ARG A 351 -16.55 -0.56 -2.43
CA ARG A 351 -16.23 -0.04 -1.10
C ARG A 351 -17.18 -0.59 -0.04
N GLU A 352 -18.49 -0.64 -0.31
CA GLU A 352 -19.49 -1.18 0.62
C GLU A 352 -19.25 -2.67 0.92
N ARG A 353 -18.93 -3.48 -0.10
CA ARG A 353 -18.53 -4.89 0.10
C ARG A 353 -17.32 -5.00 1.03
N LEU A 354 -16.30 -4.17 0.82
CA LEU A 354 -15.11 -4.15 1.68
C LEU A 354 -15.37 -3.59 3.09
N LEU A 355 -16.36 -2.71 3.26
CA LEU A 355 -16.76 -2.21 4.58
C LEU A 355 -17.45 -3.27 5.44
N ALA A 356 -18.10 -4.26 4.81
CA ALA A 356 -18.76 -5.36 5.50
C ALA A 356 -17.80 -6.40 6.12
N GLN A 357 -16.50 -6.36 5.78
CA GLN A 357 -15.48 -7.25 6.32
C GLN A 357 -14.55 -6.53 7.32
N PRO A 358 -13.95 -7.27 8.28
CA PRO A 358 -12.91 -6.73 9.15
C PRO A 358 -11.67 -6.32 8.36
N ASP A 359 -10.98 -5.28 8.84
CA ASP A 359 -9.72 -4.82 8.24
C ASP A 359 -8.57 -5.80 8.52
N LEU A 360 -7.48 -5.61 7.77
CA LEU A 360 -6.33 -6.50 7.80
C LEU A 360 -5.69 -6.66 9.17
N VAL A 361 -5.52 -5.55 9.90
CA VAL A 361 -4.85 -5.61 11.20
C VAL A 361 -5.74 -6.32 12.22
N THR A 362 -7.04 -6.02 12.24
CA THR A 362 -7.99 -6.72 13.11
C THR A 362 -7.93 -8.23 12.89
N GLN A 363 -8.01 -8.69 11.63
CA GLN A 363 -7.95 -10.13 11.33
C GLN A 363 -6.61 -10.77 11.69
N LEU A 364 -5.51 -10.06 11.49
CA LEU A 364 -4.18 -10.56 11.81
C LEU A 364 -3.98 -10.68 13.32
N LEU A 365 -4.43 -9.70 14.10
CA LEU A 365 -4.35 -9.75 15.56
C LEU A 365 -5.16 -10.93 16.12
N GLU A 366 -6.37 -11.17 15.62
CA GLU A 366 -7.17 -12.34 15.99
C GLU A 366 -6.49 -13.66 15.62
N PHE A 367 -5.80 -13.71 14.49
CA PHE A 367 -5.06 -14.89 14.07
C PHE A 367 -3.85 -15.14 14.98
N VAL A 368 -3.04 -14.12 15.24
CA VAL A 368 -1.84 -14.21 16.09
C VAL A 368 -2.22 -14.60 17.52
N ALA A 369 -3.30 -14.06 18.07
CA ALA A 369 -3.78 -14.42 19.41
C ALA A 369 -4.15 -15.91 19.55
N LYS A 370 -4.46 -16.60 18.46
CA LYS A 370 -4.74 -18.06 18.44
C LYS A 370 -3.48 -18.91 18.27
N LYS A 371 -2.34 -18.30 17.93
CA LYS A 371 -1.07 -18.97 17.63
C LYS A 371 -0.01 -18.77 18.70
N ARG A 372 -0.11 -17.69 19.47
CA ARG A 372 0.57 -17.53 20.76
C ARG A 372 -0.10 -18.44 21.78
#